data_AF-A0A3L5TQI8-F1
#
_entry.id   AF-A0A3L5TQI8-F1
#
_cell.length_a   1.000
_cell.length_b   1.000
_cell.length_c   1.000
_cell.angle_alpha   90.00
_cell.angle_beta   90.00
_cell.angle_gamma   90.00
#
_symmetry.space_group_name_H-M   'P 1'
#
loop_
_entity.id
_entity.type
_entity.pdbx_description
1 polymer ?
#
loop_
_entity_poly.entity_id
_entity_poly.type
_entity_poly.pdbx_seq_one_letter_code
_entity_poly.pdbx_strand_id
1 'polypeptide(L)'
;LVNVSAVGTEILKNMILPGVGSFTIVDGNKVSGEDVGNNFFLTKDNIGESRAKAATELLSELNDDVSGDFVEESAEKLIRANPDFFSRFTLVIATNLCERELLELDSLLSKRNIPLLVCRSYGFIGYMRIVIKEHTVIESHPDSAHEDLRLDRPFPRLVEYCNSIDLESMDQKEHSHTPWIKWKESIGNE
;
A
#
# COMPACT_ATOMS: atom_id res chain seq x y z
N LEU A 1 7.48 0.13 11.51
CA LEU A 1 8.75 -0.16 10.83
C LEU A 1 9.70 -0.84 11.83
N VAL A 2 10.31 -1.95 11.45
CA VAL A 2 11.31 -2.67 12.26
C VAL A 2 12.66 -2.50 11.59
N ASN A 3 13.62 -2.00 12.38
CA ASN A 3 14.98 -1.60 12.01
C ASN A 3 15.00 -0.41 11.04
N VAL A 4 15.72 0.65 11.38
CA VAL A 4 15.86 1.85 10.56
C VAL A 4 16.99 1.63 9.56
N SER A 5 16.61 1.61 8.30
CA SER A 5 17.48 1.63 7.13
C SER A 5 17.02 2.72 6.17
N ALA A 6 17.86 3.10 5.20
CA ALA A 6 17.48 4.03 4.15
C ALA A 6 16.20 3.58 3.41
N VAL A 7 16.05 2.28 3.13
CA VAL A 7 14.82 1.74 2.53
C VAL A 7 13.63 1.89 3.47
N GLY A 8 13.82 1.63 4.76
CA GLY A 8 12.76 1.74 5.76
C GLY A 8 12.22 3.16 5.90
N THR A 9 13.10 4.16 5.97
CA THR A 9 12.70 5.57 6.07
C THR A 9 12.07 6.08 4.77
N GLU A 10 12.56 5.66 3.61
CA GLU A 10 11.94 5.99 2.31
C GLU A 10 10.53 5.37 2.16
N ILE A 11 10.33 4.14 2.64
CA ILE A 11 8.98 3.53 2.70
C ILE A 11 8.08 4.34 3.62
N LEU A 12 8.54 4.69 4.84
CA LEU A 12 7.74 5.48 5.77
C LEU A 12 7.40 6.87 5.23
N LYS A 13 8.36 7.58 4.62
CA LYS A 13 8.10 8.85 3.94
C LYS A 13 6.92 8.75 2.96
N ASN A 14 6.91 7.71 2.13
CA ASN A 14 5.84 7.47 1.15
C ASN A 14 4.50 7.05 1.77
N MET A 15 4.47 6.67 3.05
CA MET A 15 3.23 6.41 3.80
C MET A 15 2.77 7.64 4.61
N ILE A 16 3.70 8.44 5.12
CA ILE A 16 3.42 9.63 5.93
C ILE A 16 2.87 10.76 5.06
N LEU A 17 3.45 11.00 3.87
CA LEU A 17 3.00 12.07 2.98
C LEU A 17 1.52 11.93 2.55
N PRO A 18 1.01 10.72 2.21
CA PRO A 18 -0.43 10.53 1.97
C PRO A 18 -1.30 10.50 3.23
N GLY A 19 -0.73 10.53 4.44
CA GLY A 19 -1.47 10.56 5.69
C GLY A 19 -1.76 9.19 6.32
N VAL A 20 -0.77 8.30 6.43
CA VAL A 20 -0.92 7.09 7.28
C VAL A 20 -1.15 7.53 8.73
N GLY A 21 -2.33 7.29 9.30
CA GLY A 21 -2.72 7.95 10.58
C GLY A 21 -1.70 7.85 11.73
N SER A 22 -0.95 6.74 11.83
CA SER A 22 0.19 6.66 12.76
C SER A 22 1.25 5.65 12.30
N PHE A 23 2.47 5.81 12.80
CA PHE A 23 3.55 4.84 12.62
C PHE A 23 4.36 4.67 13.91
N THR A 24 4.98 3.50 14.08
CA THR A 24 5.97 3.26 15.13
C THR A 24 7.25 2.68 14.53
N ILE A 25 8.40 3.20 14.95
CA ILE A 25 9.72 2.68 14.60
C ILE A 25 10.29 1.85 15.75
N VAL A 26 10.73 0.62 15.46
CA VAL A 26 11.41 -0.27 16.41
C VAL A 26 12.85 -0.44 15.97
N ASP A 27 13.80 0.13 16.69
CA ASP A 27 15.23 -0.06 16.44
C ASP A 27 16.04 0.11 17.74
N GLY A 28 16.86 -0.89 18.04
CA GLY A 28 17.75 -0.89 19.22
C GLY A 28 19.15 -0.36 18.94
N ASN A 29 19.46 0.00 17.69
CA ASN A 29 20.77 0.47 17.27
C ASN A 29 20.93 1.98 17.44
N LYS A 30 22.19 2.40 17.50
CA LYS A 30 22.56 3.80 17.45
C LYS A 30 22.85 4.24 16.02
N VAL A 31 22.73 5.54 15.76
CA VAL A 31 23.12 6.14 14.49
C VAL A 31 24.63 6.06 14.34
N SER A 32 25.10 5.51 13.22
CA SER A 32 26.50 5.50 12.81
C SER A 32 26.73 6.50 11.67
N GLY A 33 28.01 6.75 11.34
CA GLY A 33 28.35 7.62 10.22
C GLY A 33 27.89 7.08 8.85
N GLU A 34 27.81 5.75 8.69
CA GLU A 34 27.29 5.14 7.46
C GLU A 34 25.78 5.41 7.30
N ASP A 35 25.03 5.36 8.39
CA ASP A 35 23.59 5.61 8.36
C ASP A 35 23.28 7.06 7.94
N VAL A 36 24.04 8.03 8.43
CA VAL A 36 23.90 9.43 8.01
C VAL A 36 24.31 9.63 6.55
N GLY A 37 25.26 8.82 6.05
CA GLY A 37 25.73 8.91 4.67
C GLY A 37 24.71 8.46 3.64
N ASN A 38 23.73 7.63 4.03
CA ASN A 38 22.78 7.02 3.10
C ASN A 38 21.30 7.26 3.43
N ASN A 39 20.98 7.92 4.54
CA ASN A 39 19.61 8.15 4.99
C ASN A 39 19.31 9.64 5.14
N PHE A 40 18.32 10.12 4.39
CA PHE A 40 17.90 11.54 4.43
C PHE A 40 17.32 11.93 5.80
N PHE A 41 16.78 10.97 6.55
CA PHE A 41 16.13 11.17 7.84
C PHE A 41 17.06 10.90 9.02
N LEU A 42 18.38 11.09 8.84
CA LEU A 42 19.37 11.05 9.89
C LEU A 42 20.41 12.14 9.62
N THR A 43 20.76 12.94 10.63
CA THR A 43 21.76 14.00 10.50
C THR A 43 23.06 13.65 11.22
N LYS A 44 24.13 14.39 10.93
CA LYS A 44 25.44 14.21 11.59
C LYS A 44 25.35 14.41 13.10
N ASP A 45 24.46 15.28 13.56
CA ASP A 45 24.27 15.58 14.97
C ASP A 45 23.63 14.40 15.71
N ASN A 46 22.92 13.50 15.00
CA ASN A 46 22.33 12.31 15.60
C ASN A 46 23.33 11.16 15.81
N ILE A 47 24.59 11.27 15.37
CA ILE A 47 25.57 10.17 15.51
C ILE A 47 25.75 9.81 17.00
N GLY A 48 25.54 8.53 17.32
CA GLY A 48 25.60 8.01 18.69
C GLY A 48 24.28 8.08 19.48
N GLU A 49 23.28 8.77 18.94
CA GLU A 49 21.90 8.77 19.44
C GLU A 49 21.14 7.52 18.96
N SER A 50 19.95 7.32 19.51
CA SER A 50 19.04 6.26 19.10
C SER A 50 18.55 6.48 17.67
N ARG A 51 18.71 5.45 16.84
CA ARG A 51 18.30 5.50 15.44
C ARG A 51 16.78 5.56 15.30
N ALA A 52 16.05 4.87 16.17
CA ALA A 52 14.59 4.90 16.19
C ALA A 52 14.07 6.31 16.49
N LYS A 53 14.64 6.95 17.52
CA LYS A 53 14.27 8.29 17.95
C LYS A 53 14.56 9.32 16.85
N ALA A 54 15.81 9.41 16.42
CA ALA A 54 16.25 10.42 15.45
C ALA A 54 15.47 10.34 14.13
N ALA A 55 15.23 9.13 13.61
CA ALA A 55 14.44 8.95 12.40
C ALA A 55 12.97 9.34 12.59
N THR A 56 12.39 9.04 13.77
CA THR A 56 10.98 9.37 14.05
C THR A 56 10.77 10.88 14.14
N GLU A 57 11.69 11.61 14.77
CA GLU A 57 11.62 13.08 14.87
C GLU A 57 11.56 13.71 13.47
N LEU A 58 12.51 13.39 12.60
CA LEU A 58 12.58 13.95 11.25
C LEU A 58 11.46 13.46 10.32
N LEU A 59 11.00 12.21 10.47
CA LEU A 59 9.87 11.70 9.69
C LEU A 59 8.55 12.33 10.09
N SER A 60 8.39 12.71 11.37
CA SER A 60 7.16 13.35 11.86
C SER A 60 7.00 14.77 11.33
N GLU A 61 8.08 15.46 10.95
CA GLU A 61 8.02 16.79 10.31
C GLU A 61 7.37 16.77 8.91
N LEU A 62 7.22 15.60 8.29
CA LEU A 62 6.64 15.49 6.94
C LEU A 62 5.14 15.77 6.90
N ASN A 63 4.42 15.47 7.99
CA ASN A 63 2.97 15.62 8.06
C ASN A 63 2.49 15.64 9.52
N ASP A 64 2.04 16.81 9.99
CA ASP A 64 1.54 17.02 11.35
C ASP A 64 0.26 16.22 11.68
N ASP A 65 -0.47 15.75 10.66
CA ASP A 65 -1.66 14.91 10.86
C ASP A 65 -1.31 13.44 11.17
N VAL A 66 -0.02 13.06 11.07
CA VAL A 66 0.46 11.70 11.29
C VAL A 66 1.16 11.59 12.64
N SER A 67 0.70 10.66 13.48
CA SER A 67 1.34 10.41 14.79
C SER A 67 2.53 9.45 14.68
N GLY A 68 3.74 9.94 14.97
CA GLY A 68 4.97 9.15 15.05
C GLY A 68 5.32 8.71 16.48
N ASP A 69 5.74 7.46 16.66
CA ASP A 69 6.24 6.90 17.92
C ASP A 69 7.47 6.01 17.69
N PHE A 70 8.25 5.72 18.73
CA PHE A 70 9.44 4.88 18.63
C PHE A 70 9.69 3.98 19.84
N VAL A 71 10.40 2.90 19.61
CA VAL A 71 10.86 1.94 20.62
C VAL A 71 12.34 1.67 20.43
N GLU A 72 13.12 1.95 21.47
CA GLU A 72 14.58 1.82 21.49
C GLU A 72 15.03 0.39 21.88
N GLU A 73 14.37 -0.62 21.30
CA GLU A 73 14.68 -2.03 21.52
C GLU A 73 14.90 -2.77 20.20
N SER A 74 15.74 -3.80 20.22
CA SER A 74 15.89 -4.67 19.06
C SER A 74 14.64 -5.52 18.85
N ALA A 75 14.37 -5.86 17.59
CA ALA A 75 13.27 -6.73 17.23
C ALA A 75 13.32 -8.07 17.99
N GLU A 76 14.51 -8.68 18.10
CA GLU A 76 14.72 -9.94 18.83
C GLU A 76 14.25 -9.83 20.30
N LYS A 77 14.63 -8.76 21.00
CA LYS A 77 14.23 -8.55 22.39
C LYS A 77 12.73 -8.36 22.51
N LEU A 78 12.15 -7.54 21.63
CA LEU A 78 10.73 -7.20 21.67
C LEU A 78 9.84 -8.42 21.37
N ILE A 79 10.24 -9.25 20.39
CA ILE A 79 9.56 -10.52 20.05
C ILE A 79 9.50 -11.45 21.26
N ARG A 80 10.58 -11.53 22.06
CA ARG A 80 10.66 -12.41 23.23
C ARG A 80 10.00 -11.83 24.48
N ALA A 81 10.19 -10.54 24.74
CA ALA A 81 9.72 -9.89 25.96
C ALA A 81 8.24 -9.50 25.89
N ASN A 82 7.77 -9.03 24.73
CA ASN A 82 6.40 -8.58 24.54
C ASN A 82 5.89 -8.93 23.12
N PRO A 83 5.59 -10.21 22.85
CA PRO A 83 5.10 -10.65 21.55
C PRO A 83 3.80 -9.97 21.11
N ASP A 84 2.96 -9.55 22.06
CA ASP A 84 1.67 -8.93 21.74
C ASP A 84 1.80 -7.49 21.26
N PHE A 85 2.97 -6.86 21.44
CA PHE A 85 3.30 -5.54 20.90
C PHE A 85 2.94 -5.40 19.42
N PHE A 86 3.26 -6.42 18.62
CA PHE A 86 3.03 -6.34 17.18
C PHE A 86 1.54 -6.44 16.78
N SER A 87 0.68 -6.94 17.68
CA SER A 87 -0.76 -7.12 17.44
C SER A 87 -1.52 -5.81 17.28
N ARG A 88 -0.91 -4.68 17.67
CA ARG A 88 -1.53 -3.36 17.59
C ARG A 88 -1.40 -2.70 16.21
N PHE A 89 -0.68 -3.31 15.27
CA PHE A 89 -0.41 -2.73 13.96
C PHE A 89 -1.19 -3.39 12.83
N THR A 90 -1.64 -2.58 11.88
CA THR A 90 -2.29 -3.03 10.64
C THR A 90 -1.32 -3.71 9.68
N LEU A 91 -0.06 -3.27 9.67
CA LEU A 91 1.02 -3.76 8.81
C LEU A 91 2.35 -3.64 9.56
N VAL A 92 3.16 -4.69 9.52
CA VAL A 92 4.55 -4.64 10.00
C VAL A 92 5.48 -4.63 8.79
N ILE A 93 6.38 -3.65 8.75
CA ILE A 93 7.41 -3.53 7.71
C ILE A 93 8.75 -3.83 8.35
N ALA A 94 9.44 -4.87 7.90
CA ALA A 94 10.72 -5.29 8.43
C ALA A 94 11.83 -5.03 7.41
N THR A 95 12.86 -4.27 7.80
CA THR A 95 13.98 -3.95 6.91
C THR A 95 15.32 -4.46 7.43
N ASN A 96 16.15 -5.02 6.53
CA ASN A 96 17.51 -5.47 6.86
C ASN A 96 17.64 -6.36 8.12
N LEU A 97 16.57 -7.06 8.54
CA LEU A 97 16.63 -8.04 9.64
C LEU A 97 17.44 -9.25 9.22
N CYS A 98 18.08 -9.95 10.16
CA CYS A 98 18.68 -11.24 9.83
C CYS A 98 17.59 -12.31 9.61
N GLU A 99 17.95 -13.43 8.97
CA GLU A 99 16.99 -14.50 8.66
C GLU A 99 16.32 -15.08 9.92
N ARG A 100 17.09 -15.28 11.00
CA ARG A 100 16.57 -15.83 12.26
C ARG A 100 15.47 -14.95 12.85
N GLU A 101 15.74 -13.66 13.04
CA GLU A 101 14.77 -12.70 13.58
C GLU A 101 13.54 -12.58 12.68
N LEU A 102 13.75 -12.61 11.36
CA LEU A 102 12.66 -12.52 10.40
C LEU A 102 11.72 -13.73 10.49
N LEU A 103 12.25 -14.95 10.61
CA LEU A 103 11.44 -16.16 10.74
C LEU A 103 10.68 -16.21 12.08
N GLU A 104 11.31 -15.74 13.16
CA GLU A 104 10.65 -15.59 14.47
C GLU A 104 9.50 -14.57 14.39
N LEU A 105 9.73 -13.42 13.75
CA LEU A 105 8.73 -12.39 13.55
C LEU A 105 7.58 -12.88 12.64
N ASP A 106 7.89 -13.53 11.52
CA ASP A 106 6.89 -14.08 10.60
C ASP A 106 5.98 -15.11 11.29
N SER A 107 6.57 -16.05 12.04
CA SER A 107 5.81 -17.03 12.84
C SER A 107 4.88 -16.37 13.85
N LEU A 108 5.30 -15.26 14.45
CA LEU A 108 4.52 -14.49 15.40
C LEU A 108 3.33 -13.76 14.75
N LEU A 109 3.58 -13.09 13.62
CA LEU A 109 2.60 -12.30 12.89
C LEU A 109 1.58 -13.17 12.16
N SER A 110 2.02 -14.28 11.57
CA SER A 110 1.18 -15.25 10.88
C SER A 110 0.09 -15.83 11.79
N LYS A 111 0.44 -16.16 13.05
CA LYS A 111 -0.53 -16.62 14.06
C LYS A 111 -1.61 -15.59 14.40
N ARG A 112 -1.32 -14.31 14.20
CA ARG A 112 -2.22 -13.18 14.49
C ARG A 112 -2.87 -12.61 13.22
N ASN A 113 -2.61 -13.19 12.05
CA ASN A 113 -3.03 -12.71 10.74
C ASN A 113 -2.63 -11.25 10.46
N ILE A 114 -1.44 -10.86 10.90
CA ILE A 114 -0.92 -9.51 10.67
C ILE A 114 -0.06 -9.52 9.40
N PRO A 115 -0.35 -8.68 8.41
CA PRO A 115 0.48 -8.51 7.23
C PRO A 115 1.94 -8.16 7.57
N LEU A 116 2.87 -8.83 6.89
CA LEU A 116 4.30 -8.55 6.97
C LEU A 116 4.83 -8.17 5.59
N LEU A 117 5.48 -7.01 5.49
CA LEU A 117 6.26 -6.60 4.33
C LEU A 117 7.74 -6.64 4.68
N VAL A 118 8.49 -7.51 4.01
CA VAL A 118 9.94 -7.64 4.18
C VAL A 118 10.63 -6.91 3.05
N CYS A 119 11.51 -5.98 3.39
CA CYS A 119 12.31 -5.24 2.42
C CYS A 119 13.80 -5.32 2.76
N ARG A 120 14.66 -5.52 1.77
CA ARG A 120 16.12 -5.41 1.95
C ARG A 120 16.74 -4.72 0.74
N SER A 121 17.80 -3.97 0.96
CA SER A 121 18.67 -3.48 -0.11
C SER A 121 20.07 -4.03 0.09
N TYR A 122 20.61 -4.67 -0.94
CA TYR A 122 21.95 -5.24 -0.95
C TYR A 122 22.70 -4.74 -2.19
N GLY A 123 23.46 -3.65 -2.03
CA GLY A 123 24.09 -2.95 -3.15
C GLY A 123 23.04 -2.42 -4.12
N PHE A 124 23.03 -2.95 -5.34
CA PHE A 124 22.06 -2.59 -6.39
C PHE A 124 20.84 -3.53 -6.46
N ILE A 125 20.74 -4.50 -5.55
CA ILE A 125 19.64 -5.47 -5.52
C ILE A 125 18.63 -5.04 -4.46
N GLY A 126 17.39 -4.81 -4.89
CA GLY A 126 16.23 -4.68 -4.01
C GLY A 126 15.54 -6.02 -3.83
N TYR A 127 15.23 -6.37 -2.58
CA TYR A 127 14.43 -7.53 -2.22
C TYR A 127 13.15 -7.06 -1.54
N MET A 128 12.01 -7.57 -1.98
CA MET A 128 10.72 -7.30 -1.37
C MET A 128 9.91 -8.59 -1.31
N ARG A 129 9.29 -8.88 -0.15
CA ARG A 129 8.39 -10.00 0.04
C ARG A 129 7.20 -9.59 0.89
N ILE A 130 6.00 -9.77 0.35
CA ILE A 130 4.75 -9.62 1.09
C ILE A 130 4.33 -10.97 1.64
N VAL A 131 3.92 -11.01 2.91
CA VAL A 131 3.40 -12.21 3.58
C VAL A 131 2.04 -11.87 4.17
N ILE A 132 1.01 -12.41 3.55
CA ILE A 132 -0.38 -12.30 4.00
C ILE A 132 -1.04 -13.65 3.73
N LYS A 133 -1.84 -14.14 4.68
CA LYS A 133 -2.54 -15.43 4.54
C LYS A 133 -3.59 -15.38 3.43
N GLU A 134 -4.41 -14.34 3.43
CA GLU A 134 -5.43 -14.07 2.42
C GLU A 134 -5.65 -12.55 2.35
N HIS A 135 -5.71 -11.99 1.13
CA HIS A 135 -6.02 -10.58 0.90
C HIS A 135 -7.01 -10.47 -0.25
N THR A 136 -8.29 -10.51 0.06
CA THR A 136 -9.36 -10.40 -0.92
C THR A 136 -9.62 -8.94 -1.26
N VAL A 137 -9.58 -8.62 -2.56
CA VAL A 137 -9.80 -7.27 -3.09
C VAL A 137 -11.01 -7.28 -4.02
N ILE A 138 -11.98 -6.40 -3.78
CA ILE A 138 -13.16 -6.22 -4.64
C ILE A 138 -12.87 -5.13 -5.67
N GLU A 139 -12.43 -3.96 -5.21
CA GLU A 139 -12.06 -2.83 -6.06
C GLU A 139 -10.63 -3.01 -6.59
N SER A 140 -10.46 -3.88 -7.60
CA SER A 140 -9.14 -4.21 -8.15
C SER A 140 -8.59 -3.16 -9.11
N HIS A 141 -9.36 -2.10 -9.42
CA HIS A 141 -9.01 -1.03 -10.36
C HIS A 141 -8.35 -1.52 -11.65
N PRO A 142 -9.07 -2.30 -12.51
CA PRO A 142 -8.49 -2.78 -13.75
C PRO A 142 -8.14 -1.61 -14.68
N ASP A 143 -6.90 -1.60 -15.21
CA ASP A 143 -6.41 -0.55 -16.15
C ASP A 143 -7.30 -0.39 -17.39
N SER A 144 -7.91 -1.48 -17.82
CA SER A 144 -8.85 -1.51 -18.93
C SER A 144 -9.89 -2.58 -18.66
N ALA A 145 -11.16 -2.16 -18.56
CA ALA A 145 -12.29 -3.05 -18.51
C ALA A 145 -13.16 -2.82 -19.75
N HIS A 146 -13.73 -3.88 -20.28
CA HIS A 146 -14.79 -3.74 -21.26
C HIS A 146 -16.05 -3.25 -20.55
N GLU A 147 -16.71 -2.25 -21.13
CA GLU A 147 -18.01 -1.79 -20.65
C GLU A 147 -19.04 -2.93 -20.72
N ASP A 148 -19.79 -3.14 -19.64
CA ASP A 148 -20.87 -4.11 -19.58
C ASP A 148 -22.13 -3.55 -20.24
N LEU A 149 -22.10 -3.42 -21.57
CA LEU A 149 -23.19 -2.80 -22.35
C LEU A 149 -24.43 -3.68 -22.45
N ARG A 150 -24.34 -4.99 -22.16
CA ARG A 150 -25.43 -5.97 -22.23
C ARG A 150 -26.16 -6.03 -23.58
N LEU A 151 -25.50 -5.70 -24.69
CA LEU A 151 -26.12 -5.72 -26.02
C LEU A 151 -26.38 -7.14 -26.55
N ASP A 152 -25.58 -8.12 -26.14
CA ASP A 152 -25.74 -9.53 -26.47
C ASP A 152 -26.84 -10.22 -25.63
N ARG A 153 -27.07 -9.73 -24.41
CA ARG A 153 -28.07 -10.21 -23.47
C ARG A 153 -28.79 -9.04 -22.78
N PRO A 154 -29.65 -8.32 -23.51
CA PRO A 154 -30.30 -7.14 -22.99
C PRO A 154 -31.34 -7.52 -21.94
N PHE A 155 -31.45 -6.71 -20.89
CA PHE A 155 -32.50 -6.85 -19.89
C PHE A 155 -33.79 -6.18 -20.38
N PRO A 156 -34.99 -6.57 -19.88
CA PRO A 156 -36.27 -6.15 -20.45
C PRO A 156 -36.41 -4.62 -20.63
N ARG A 157 -36.00 -3.85 -19.62
CA ARG A 157 -36.05 -2.38 -19.66
C ARG A 157 -35.12 -1.77 -20.72
N LEU A 158 -33.98 -2.41 -21.02
CA LEU A 158 -33.09 -1.96 -22.10
C LEU A 158 -33.74 -2.16 -23.46
N VAL A 159 -34.39 -3.32 -23.66
CA VAL A 159 -35.14 -3.61 -24.89
C VAL A 159 -36.29 -2.63 -25.08
N GLU A 160 -37.09 -2.37 -24.04
CA GLU A 160 -38.18 -1.39 -24.07
C GLU A 160 -37.68 0.02 -24.44
N TYR A 161 -36.59 0.46 -23.81
CA TYR A 161 -35.96 1.74 -24.11
C TYR A 161 -35.48 1.80 -25.57
N CYS A 162 -34.76 0.76 -26.02
CA CYS A 162 -34.29 0.63 -27.39
C CYS A 162 -35.44 0.65 -28.40
N ASN A 163 -36.58 0.02 -28.10
CA ASN A 163 -37.75 -0.02 -28.98
C ASN A 163 -38.57 1.27 -28.98
N SER A 164 -38.45 2.11 -27.95
CA SER A 164 -39.11 3.41 -27.90
C SER A 164 -38.47 4.46 -28.83
N ILE A 165 -37.28 4.17 -29.36
CA ILE A 165 -36.49 5.05 -30.23
C ILE A 165 -36.64 4.57 -31.66
N ASP A 166 -37.41 5.30 -32.46
CA ASP A 166 -37.59 5.05 -33.89
C ASP A 166 -36.65 5.94 -34.71
N LEU A 167 -35.61 5.34 -35.29
CA LEU A 167 -34.57 6.07 -36.03
C LEU A 167 -35.06 6.65 -37.36
N GLU A 168 -36.10 6.06 -37.97
CA GLU A 168 -36.55 6.44 -39.32
C GLU A 168 -37.42 7.70 -39.31
N SER A 169 -38.07 8.01 -38.18
CA SER A 169 -38.98 9.15 -38.03
C SER A 169 -38.32 10.41 -37.44
N MET A 170 -37.04 10.33 -37.04
CA MET A 170 -36.32 11.42 -36.37
C MET A 170 -35.87 12.52 -37.32
N ASP A 171 -35.81 13.76 -36.80
CA ASP A 171 -35.16 14.85 -37.51
C ASP A 171 -33.62 14.69 -37.53
N GLN A 172 -32.93 15.43 -38.41
CA GLN A 172 -31.47 15.32 -38.56
C GLN A 172 -30.71 15.61 -37.25
N LYS A 173 -31.24 16.50 -36.39
CA LYS A 173 -30.58 16.93 -35.16
C LYS A 173 -30.72 15.86 -34.08
N GLU A 174 -31.92 15.29 -33.91
CA GLU A 174 -32.22 14.19 -32.99
C GLU A 174 -31.42 12.94 -33.35
N HIS A 175 -31.40 12.61 -34.65
CA HIS A 175 -30.63 11.50 -35.17
C HIS A 175 -29.13 11.63 -34.85
N SER A 176 -28.55 12.84 -34.99
CA SER A 176 -27.12 13.10 -34.70
C SER A 176 -26.74 13.02 -33.21
N HIS A 177 -27.71 13.17 -32.31
CA HIS A 177 -27.51 13.10 -30.87
C HIS A 177 -27.94 11.75 -30.27
N THR A 178 -28.33 10.79 -31.09
CA THR A 178 -28.73 9.46 -30.62
C THR A 178 -27.51 8.67 -30.14
N PRO A 179 -27.55 8.04 -28.94
CA PRO A 179 -26.43 7.25 -28.43
C PRO A 179 -26.02 6.12 -29.38
N TRP A 180 -24.71 6.00 -29.63
CA TRP A 180 -24.12 5.00 -30.54
C TRP A 180 -24.47 3.55 -30.18
N ILE A 181 -24.80 3.29 -28.91
CA ILE A 181 -25.20 1.98 -28.40
C ILE A 181 -26.42 1.43 -29.17
N LYS A 182 -27.35 2.29 -29.59
CA LYS A 182 -28.54 1.88 -30.37
C LYS A 182 -28.20 1.43 -31.80
N TRP A 183 -27.21 2.06 -32.42
CA TRP A 183 -26.78 1.74 -33.79
C TRP A 183 -26.23 0.32 -33.92
N LYS A 184 -25.53 -0.18 -32.88
CA LYS A 184 -24.90 -1.51 -32.88
C LYS A 184 -25.91 -2.66 -32.81
N GLU A 185 -27.09 -2.43 -32.23
CA GLU A 185 -28.17 -3.43 -32.16
C GLU A 185 -28.82 -3.65 -33.54
N SER A 186 -28.95 -2.61 -34.36
CA SER A 186 -29.56 -2.75 -35.71
C SER A 186 -28.73 -3.62 -36.67
N ILE A 187 -27.43 -3.74 -36.44
CA ILE A 187 -26.50 -4.55 -37.24
C ILE A 187 -26.46 -6.01 -36.75
N GLY A 188 -26.92 -6.30 -35.52
CA GLY A 188 -26.89 -7.65 -34.93
C GLY A 188 -28.09 -8.54 -35.25
N ASN A 189 -29.03 -8.06 -36.07
CA ASN A 189 -30.25 -8.76 -36.48
C ASN A 189 -30.25 -9.23 -37.95
N GLU A 190 -29.10 -9.20 -38.63
CA GLU A 190 -28.86 -9.95 -39.89
C GLU A 190 -28.09 -11.24 -39.61
#